data_AF-A0A399SRK0-F1
#
_entry.id   AF-A0A399SRK0-F1
#
_cell.length_a   1.000
_cell.length_b   1.000
_cell.length_c   1.000
_cell.angle_alpha   90.00
_cell.angle_beta   90.00
_cell.angle_gamma   90.00
#
_symmetry.space_group_name_H-M   'P 1'
#
loop_
_entity.id
_entity.type
_entity.pdbx_description
1 polymer ?
#
loop_
_entity_poly.entity_id
_entity_poly.type
_entity_poly.pdbx_seq_one_letter_code
_entity_poly.pdbx_strand_id
1 'polypeptide(L)' 'NEFAKPEKTGFFGTVLISPKRHGYETSLNMYEWIKNNKAPDPLILTSGRLMTRDNEKTVRQEMGL' A
#
# COMPACT_ATOMS: atom_id res chain seq x y z
N ASN A 1 6.12 -15.52 1.01
CA ASN A 1 5.88 -14.69 -0.19
C ASN A 1 5.63 -15.65 -1.36
N GLU A 2 4.51 -15.53 -2.08
CA GLU A 2 4.21 -16.35 -3.28
C GLU A 2 5.29 -16.24 -4.36
N PHE A 3 5.92 -15.07 -4.49
CA PHE A 3 6.98 -14.82 -5.46
C PHE A 3 8.34 -15.40 -5.06
N ALA A 4 8.52 -15.77 -3.79
CA ALA A 4 9.75 -16.36 -3.28
C ALA A 4 9.79 -17.90 -3.36
N LYS A 5 8.70 -18.55 -3.80
CA LYS A 5 8.70 -20.01 -3.99
C LYS A 5 9.68 -20.38 -5.13
N PRO A 6 10.33 -21.56 -5.09
CA PRO A 6 11.27 -21.96 -6.15
C PRO A 6 10.59 -22.02 -7.52
N GLU A 7 9.40 -22.60 -7.58
CA GLU A 7 8.61 -22.75 -8.81
C GLU A 7 7.48 -21.71 -8.92
N LYS A 8 7.10 -21.41 -10.17
CA LYS A 8 5.93 -20.59 -10.45
C LYS A 8 4.66 -21.32 -10.02
N THR A 9 3.73 -20.60 -9.41
CA THR A 9 2.40 -21.12 -9.04
C THR A 9 1.33 -20.47 -9.92
N GLY A 10 0.06 -20.86 -9.75
CA GLY A 10 -1.07 -20.16 -10.37
C GLY A 10 -1.25 -18.71 -9.89
N PHE A 11 -0.53 -18.28 -8.85
CA PHE A 11 -0.52 -16.89 -8.40
C PHE A 11 0.35 -16.04 -9.32
N PHE A 12 -0.26 -15.52 -10.39
CA PHE A 12 0.47 -14.75 -11.40
C PHE A 12 0.94 -13.37 -10.90
N GLY A 13 0.07 -12.67 -10.16
CA GLY A 13 0.31 -11.30 -9.76
C GLY A 13 -0.67 -10.82 -8.70
N THR A 14 -0.41 -9.64 -8.15
CA THR A 14 -1.28 -8.94 -7.21
C THR A 14 -1.30 -7.44 -7.51
N VAL A 15 -2.34 -6.75 -7.07
CA VAL A 15 -2.34 -5.28 -7.04
C VAL A 15 -1.79 -4.85 -5.68
N LEU A 16 -0.53 -4.43 -5.64
CA LEU A 16 0.11 -3.92 -4.43
C LEU A 16 -0.52 -2.57 -4.07
N ILE A 17 -1.04 -2.47 -2.85
CA ILE A 17 -1.55 -1.23 -2.25
C ILE A 17 -0.51 -0.66 -1.28
N SER A 18 -0.64 0.62 -0.90
CA SER A 18 0.26 1.25 0.08
C SER A 18 -0.29 1.12 1.51
N PRO A 19 0.20 0.18 2.35
CA PRO A 19 -0.25 0.05 3.73
C PRO A 19 0.09 1.29 4.58
N LYS A 20 1.14 2.05 4.21
CA LYS A 20 1.47 3.33 4.86
C LYS A 20 0.30 4.31 4.77
N ARG A 21 -0.34 4.42 3.61
CA ARG A 21 -1.51 5.30 3.44
C ARG A 21 -2.71 4.85 4.26
N HIS A 22 -2.90 3.54 4.40
CA HIS A 22 -4.05 2.99 5.13
C HIS A 22 -3.85 2.94 6.65
N GLY A 23 -2.60 2.88 7.12
CA GLY A 23 -2.28 2.81 8.55
C GLY A 23 -1.75 4.13 9.12
N TYR A 24 -0.69 4.68 8.53
CA TYR A 24 -0.04 5.88 9.06
C TYR A 24 -0.85 7.14 8.78
N GLU A 25 -1.26 7.37 7.52
CA GLU A 25 -1.98 8.60 7.16
C GLU A 25 -3.36 8.69 7.82
N THR A 26 -4.07 7.56 7.95
CA THR A 26 -5.36 7.51 8.67
C THR A 26 -5.19 7.82 10.16
N SER A 27 -4.15 7.28 10.79
CA SER A 27 -3.82 7.54 12.19
C SER A 27 -3.42 9.01 12.40
N LEU A 28 -2.65 9.58 11.47
CA LEU A 28 -2.27 10.99 11.49
C LEU A 28 -3.49 11.91 11.29
N ASN A 29 -4.37 11.58 10.35
CA ASN A 29 -5.63 12.31 10.12
C ASN A 29 -6.48 12.35 11.39
N MET A 30 -6.60 11.21 12.09
CA MET A 30 -7.32 11.14 13.37
C MET A 30 -6.64 12.00 14.45
N TYR A 31 -5.31 11.91 14.57
CA TYR A 31 -4.56 12.72 15.53
C TYR A 31 -4.75 14.22 15.29
N GLU A 32 -4.62 14.67 14.04
CA GLU A 32 -4.79 16.07 13.65
C GLU A 32 -6.22 16.57 13.88
N TRP A 33 -7.21 15.70 13.64
CA TRP A 33 -8.59 16.04 13.94
C TRP A 33 -8.81 16.25 15.44
N ILE A 34 -8.34 15.34 16.28
CA ILE A 34 -8.49 15.44 17.74
C ILE A 34 -7.73 16.63 18.31
N LYS A 35 -6.46 16.80 17.92
CA LYS A 35 -5.57 17.80 18.53
C LYS A 35 -5.84 19.21 18.03
N ASN A 36 -6.06 19.36 16.73
CA ASN A 36 -6.08 20.65 16.05
C ASN A 36 -7.46 20.99 15.48
N ASN A 37 -8.49 20.19 15.75
CA ASN A 37 -9.84 20.30 15.17
C ASN A 37 -9.83 20.35 13.62
N LYS A 38 -8.84 19.70 13.01
CA LYS A 38 -8.66 19.66 11.56
C LYS A 38 -9.31 18.41 11.00
N ALA A 39 -10.56 18.52 10.55
CA ALA A 39 -11.25 17.42 9.89
C ALA A 39 -10.47 16.97 8.63
N PRO A 40 -10.26 15.66 8.41
CA PRO A 40 -9.68 15.16 7.18
C PRO A 40 -10.70 15.22 6.03
N ASP A 41 -10.23 15.03 4.79
CA ASP A 41 -11.12 14.83 3.65
C ASP A 41 -12.04 13.63 3.91
N PRO A 42 -13.36 13.74 3.65
CA PRO A 42 -14.33 12.69 3.95
C PRO A 42 -14.15 11.44 3.09
N LEU A 43 -13.43 11.54 1.97
CA LEU A 43 -13.11 10.44 1.08
C LEU A 43 -11.70 10.60 0.52
N ILE A 44 -10.86 9.60 0.75
CA ILE A 44 -9.52 9.50 0.18
C ILE A 44 -9.41 8.16 -0.54
N LEU A 45 -9.32 8.19 -1.88
CA LEU A 45 -9.10 7.01 -2.69
C LEU A 45 -7.60 6.79 -2.90
N THR A 46 -7.12 5.57 -2.65
CA THR A 46 -5.72 5.19 -2.84
C THR A 46 -5.55 4.33 -4.08
N SER A 47 -4.38 4.40 -4.70
CA SER A 47 -4.04 3.63 -5.88
C SER A 47 -3.26 2.36 -5.52
N GLY A 48 -3.35 1.36 -6.38
CA GLY A 48 -2.50 0.19 -6.36
C GLY A 48 -1.68 0.05 -7.65
N ARG A 49 -0.67 -0.83 -7.62
CA ARG A 49 0.18 -1.15 -8.78
C ARG A 49 0.23 -2.65 -9.01
N LEU A 50 0.15 -3.05 -10.28
CA LEU A 50 0.35 -4.46 -10.63
C LEU A 50 1.77 -4.90 -10.29
N MET A 51 1.86 -5.91 -9.44
CA MET A 51 3.10 -6.54 -9.01
C MET A 51 3.06 -8.01 -9.43
N THR A 52 4.06 -8.44 -10.19
CA THR A 52 4.33 -9.81 -10.61
C THR A 52 5.68 -10.26 -10.06
N ARG A 53 6.04 -11.52 -10.28
CA ARG A 53 7.36 -12.06 -9.91
C ARG A 53 8.52 -11.28 -10.54
N ASP A 54 8.31 -10.73 -11.74
CA ASP A 54 9.36 -10.08 -12.53
C ASP A 54 9.69 -8.66 -12.03
N ASN A 55 8.74 -8.00 -11.35
CA ASN A 55 8.87 -6.60 -10.95
C ASN A 55 8.71 -6.35 -9.45
N GLU A 56 8.58 -7.40 -8.61
CA GLU A 56 8.23 -7.22 -7.19
C GLU A 56 9.19 -6.30 -6.42
N LYS A 57 10.50 -6.40 -6.66
CA LYS A 57 11.49 -5.59 -5.96
C LYS A 57 11.37 -4.11 -6.34
N THR A 58 11.26 -3.83 -7.64
CA THR A 58 11.13 -2.46 -8.15
C THR A 58 9.83 -1.82 -7.69
N VAL A 59 8.70 -2.52 -7.81
CA VAL A 59 7.39 -1.98 -7.41
C VAL A 59 7.33 -1.70 -5.90
N ARG A 60 7.90 -2.58 -5.07
CA ARG A 60 7.97 -2.34 -3.62
C ARG A 60 8.82 -1.13 -3.28
N GLN A 61 10.00 -1.01 -3.89
CA GLN A 61 10.88 0.14 -3.68
C GLN A 61 10.22 1.46 -4.11
N GLU A 62 9.59 1.50 -5.29
CA GLU A 62 8.85 2.69 -5.77
C GLU A 62 7.69 3.06 -4.85
N MET A 63 7.08 2.08 -4.19
CA MET A 63 5.99 2.29 -3.23
C MET A 63 6.46 2.52 -1.79
N GLY A 64 7.77 2.52 -1.54
CA GLY A 64 8.38 2.74 -0.23
C GLY A 64 8.19 1.59 0.76
N LEU A 65 8.24 0.34 0.28
CA LEU A 65 7.99 -0.92 1.01
C LEU A 65 9.10 -1.97 0.87
#